data_AF-A0A6B8RV37-F1
#
_entry.id   AF-A0A6B8RV37-F1
#
_cell.length_a   1.000
_cell.length_b   1.000
_cell.length_c   1.000
_cell.angle_alpha   90.00
_cell.angle_beta   90.00
_cell.angle_gamma   90.00
#
_symmetry.space_group_name_H-M   'P 1'
#
loop_
_entity.id
_entity.type
_entity.pdbx_description
1 polymer ?
#
loop_
_entity_poly.entity_id
_entity_poly.type
_entity_poly.pdbx_seq_one_letter_code
_entity_poly.pdbx_strand_id
1 'polypeptide(L)'
;MPQQQAAVATWGKTDIDKYLLPPISTTPEESTEFAKIMNEVNTLVDETTIKIILGTDSIDSYDKFLAKLKTLKIDRALEIEQGALDRYNKR
;
A
#
# COMPACT_ATOMS: atom_id res chain seq x y z
N MET A 1 3.31 14.61 32.68
CA MET A 1 2.51 15.19 31.58
C MET A 1 1.18 14.45 31.46
N PRO A 2 0.12 14.87 32.18
CA PRO A 2 -1.18 14.18 32.20
C PRO A 2 -1.86 14.09 30.82
N GLN A 3 -1.75 15.13 30.01
CA GLN A 3 -2.34 15.21 28.68
C GLN A 3 -1.73 14.17 27.73
N GLN A 4 -0.43 13.91 27.83
CA GLN A 4 0.26 12.90 27.03
C GLN A 4 -0.24 11.48 27.35
N GLN A 5 -0.51 11.18 28.62
CA GLN A 5 -1.05 9.88 29.03
C GLN A 5 -2.50 9.69 28.56
N ALA A 6 -3.33 10.73 28.65
CA ALA A 6 -4.70 10.70 28.14
C ALA A 6 -4.77 10.58 26.61
N ALA A 7 -3.82 11.17 25.88
CA ALA A 7 -3.74 11.08 24.43
C ALA A 7 -3.54 9.64 23.95
N VAL A 8 -2.67 8.86 24.60
CA VAL A 8 -2.44 7.43 24.25
C VAL A 8 -3.72 6.61 24.42
N ALA A 9 -4.43 6.79 25.53
CA ALA A 9 -5.69 6.08 25.78
C ALA A 9 -6.80 6.48 24.81
N THR A 10 -6.78 7.72 24.31
CA THR A 10 -7.73 8.20 23.29
C THR A 10 -7.36 7.68 21.91
N TRP A 11 -6.08 7.67 21.55
CA TRP A 11 -5.56 7.17 20.27
C TRP A 11 -5.83 5.67 20.08
N GLY A 12 -5.86 4.89 21.16
CA GLY A 12 -6.19 3.46 21.11
C GLY A 12 -7.67 3.15 20.91
N LYS A 13 -8.58 4.11 21.14
CA LYS A 13 -10.04 3.91 20.99
C LYS A 13 -10.44 4.08 19.52
N THR A 14 -10.09 3.11 18.70
CA THR A 14 -10.40 3.10 17.27
C THR A 14 -11.00 1.78 16.87
N ASP A 15 -11.66 1.77 15.72
CA ASP A 15 -12.18 0.56 15.08
C ASP A 15 -11.12 -0.14 14.23
N ILE A 16 -9.81 0.05 14.51
CA ILE A 16 -8.71 -0.44 13.67
C ILE A 16 -8.80 -1.94 13.40
N ASP A 17 -9.27 -2.73 14.38
CA ASP A 17 -9.45 -4.17 14.27
C ASP A 17 -10.42 -4.57 13.14
N LYS A 18 -11.36 -3.69 12.74
CA LYS A 18 -12.29 -3.94 11.63
C LYS A 18 -11.67 -3.71 10.25
N TYR A 19 -10.60 -2.93 10.18
CA TYR A 19 -9.98 -2.46 8.93
C TYR A 19 -8.56 -2.99 8.73
N LEU A 20 -7.96 -3.58 9.77
CA LEU A 20 -6.64 -4.18 9.69
C LEU A 20 -6.68 -5.38 8.74
N LEU A 21 -5.78 -5.37 7.75
CA LEU A 21 -5.60 -6.51 6.86
C LEU A 21 -5.14 -7.72 7.71
N PRO A 22 -5.84 -8.86 7.65
CA PRO A 22 -5.40 -10.06 8.35
C PRO A 22 -4.07 -10.58 7.77
N PRO A 23 -3.37 -11.51 8.46
CA PRO A 23 -2.18 -12.13 7.91
C PRO A 23 -2.54 -13.03 6.72
N ILE A 24 -2.62 -12.43 5.54
CA ILE A 24 -2.89 -13.10 4.28
C ILE A 24 -1.64 -13.84 3.79
N SER A 25 -1.83 -14.86 2.95
CA SER A 25 -0.72 -15.63 2.37
C SER A 25 -0.93 -15.83 0.87
N THR A 26 0.08 -15.45 0.10
CA THR A 26 0.18 -15.70 -1.34
C THR A 26 0.69 -17.11 -1.62
N THR A 27 0.48 -17.61 -2.85
CA THR A 27 1.20 -18.81 -3.32
C THR A 27 2.65 -18.47 -3.65
N PRO A 28 3.57 -19.44 -3.79
CA PRO A 28 4.96 -19.17 -4.17
C PRO A 28 5.10 -18.42 -5.51
N GLU A 29 4.26 -18.77 -6.50
CA GLU A 29 4.25 -18.16 -7.82
C GLU A 29 3.75 -16.71 -7.74
N GLU A 30 2.63 -16.51 -7.04
CA GLU A 30 2.07 -15.19 -6.77
C GLU A 30 3.05 -14.30 -6.01
N SER A 31 3.75 -14.84 -5.00
CA SER A 31 4.75 -14.10 -4.24
C SER A 31 5.91 -13.62 -5.11
N THR A 32 6.33 -14.44 -6.07
CA THR A 32 7.41 -14.08 -7.00
C THR A 32 6.96 -13.00 -7.98
N GLU A 33 5.77 -13.16 -8.55
CA GLU A 33 5.17 -12.16 -9.45
C GLU A 33 4.97 -10.82 -8.73
N PHE A 34 4.37 -10.85 -7.54
CA PHE A 34 4.13 -9.67 -6.70
C PHE A 34 5.44 -8.94 -6.38
N ALA A 35 6.48 -9.66 -5.93
CA ALA A 35 7.76 -9.06 -5.60
C ALA A 35 8.38 -8.32 -6.81
N LYS A 36 8.27 -8.90 -8.01
CA LYS A 36 8.76 -8.27 -9.24
C LYS A 36 8.03 -6.95 -9.52
N ILE A 37 6.69 -6.97 -9.46
CA ILE A 37 5.85 -5.79 -9.69
C ILE A 37 6.18 -4.70 -8.66
N MET A 38 6.20 -5.07 -7.38
CA MET A 38 6.38 -4.10 -6.30
C MET A 38 7.77 -3.47 -6.27
N ASN A 39 8.82 -4.15 -6.72
CA ASN A 39 10.15 -3.55 -6.85
C ASN A 39 10.16 -2.34 -7.81
N GLU A 40 9.52 -2.49 -8.96
CA GLU A 40 9.41 -1.42 -9.96
C GLU A 40 8.46 -0.31 -9.48
N VAL A 41 7.31 -0.69 -8.90
CA VAL A 41 6.34 0.24 -8.32
C VAL A 41 6.96 1.10 -7.22
N ASN A 42 7.64 0.48 -6.25
CA ASN A 42 8.25 1.19 -5.12
C ASN A 42 9.28 2.20 -5.60
N THR A 43 10.09 1.83 -6.60
CA THR A 43 11.07 2.75 -7.20
C THR A 43 10.37 3.98 -7.79
N LEU A 44 9.31 3.78 -8.58
CA LEU A 44 8.55 4.89 -9.17
C LEU A 44 7.88 5.77 -8.11
N VAL A 45 7.32 5.16 -7.07
CA VAL A 45 6.67 5.85 -5.94
C VAL A 45 7.69 6.72 -5.23
N ASP A 46 8.85 6.18 -4.87
CA ASP A 46 9.90 6.90 -4.15
C ASP A 46 10.40 8.09 -4.95
N GLU A 47 10.73 7.90 -6.23
CA GLU A 47 11.20 8.98 -7.10
C GLU A 47 10.16 10.09 -7.27
N THR A 48 8.89 9.71 -7.50
CA THR A 48 7.81 10.68 -7.74
C THR A 48 7.48 11.45 -6.46
N THR A 49 7.43 10.75 -5.33
CA THR A 49 7.16 11.36 -4.02
C THR A 49 8.22 12.40 -3.69
N ILE A 50 9.50 12.08 -3.88
CA ILE A 50 10.61 13.02 -3.66
C ILE A 50 10.47 14.25 -4.57
N LYS A 51 10.19 14.06 -5.87
CA LYS A 51 10.05 15.18 -6.82
C LYS A 51 8.89 16.11 -6.47
N ILE A 52 7.75 15.56 -6.07
CA ILE A 52 6.58 16.35 -5.65
C ILE A 52 6.89 17.12 -4.37
N ILE A 53 7.51 16.48 -3.36
CA ILE A 53 7.87 17.17 -2.10
C ILE A 53 8.87 18.30 -2.36
N LEU A 54 9.84 18.10 -3.24
CA LEU A 54 10.84 19.11 -3.59
C LEU A 54 10.30 20.18 -4.55
N GLY A 55 9.06 20.03 -5.06
CA GLY A 55 8.44 20.94 -6.00
C GLY A 55 9.06 20.92 -7.41
N THR A 56 9.85 19.90 -7.73
CA THR A 56 10.41 19.73 -9.09
C THR A 56 9.38 19.17 -10.07
N ASP A 57 8.37 18.45 -9.56
CA ASP A 57 7.16 18.07 -10.29
C ASP A 57 5.93 18.71 -9.61
N SER A 58 5.02 19.28 -10.41
CA SER A 58 3.71 19.73 -9.91
C SER A 58 2.87 18.55 -9.44
N ILE A 59 2.02 18.75 -8.42
CA ILE A 59 1.00 17.78 -7.99
C ILE A 59 0.04 17.41 -9.14
N ASP A 60 -0.12 18.29 -10.13
CA ASP A 60 -0.91 18.00 -11.34
C ASP A 60 -0.34 16.82 -12.15
N SER A 61 0.90 16.41 -11.89
CA SER A 61 1.51 15.21 -12.48
C SER A 61 1.00 13.91 -11.86
N TYR A 62 0.18 13.96 -10.80
CA TYR A 62 -0.32 12.78 -10.09
C TYR A 62 -1.07 11.80 -11.01
N ASP A 63 -1.91 12.30 -11.94
CA ASP A 63 -2.63 11.43 -12.87
C ASP A 63 -1.68 10.66 -13.81
N LYS A 64 -0.57 11.30 -14.24
CA LYS A 64 0.46 10.64 -15.04
C LYS A 64 1.21 9.58 -14.23
N PHE A 65 1.43 9.83 -12.95
CA PHE A 65 2.01 8.86 -12.03
C PHE A 65 1.10 7.64 -11.87
N LEU A 66 -0.21 7.83 -11.67
CA LEU A 66 -1.18 6.74 -11.62
C LEU A 66 -1.18 5.91 -12.92
N ALA A 67 -1.16 6.58 -14.09
CA ALA A 67 -1.07 5.89 -15.38
C ALA A 67 0.20 5.03 -15.49
N LYS A 68 1.35 5.53 -15.02
CA LYS A 68 2.60 4.75 -15.00
C LYS A 68 2.50 3.53 -14.06
N LEU A 69 1.92 3.66 -12.88
CA LEU A 69 1.70 2.51 -11.97
C LEU A 69 0.89 1.40 -12.66
N LYS A 70 -0.13 1.77 -13.44
CA LYS A 70 -0.91 0.81 -14.24
C LYS A 70 -0.03 0.07 -15.26
N THR A 71 0.90 0.77 -15.93
CA THR A 71 1.85 0.11 -16.85
C THR A 71 2.80 -0.86 -16.16
N LEU A 72 3.11 -0.61 -14.88
CA LEU A 72 3.91 -1.51 -14.02
C LEU A 72 3.07 -2.66 -13.45
N LYS A 73 1.83 -2.83 -13.90
CA LYS A 73 0.91 -3.91 -13.48
C LYS A 73 0.54 -3.86 -12.00
N ILE A 74 0.39 -2.66 -11.41
CA ILE A 74 -0.10 -2.53 -10.03
C ILE A 74 -1.45 -3.24 -9.80
N ASP A 75 -2.32 -3.26 -10.81
CA ASP A 75 -3.61 -3.96 -10.72
C ASP A 75 -3.44 -5.46 -10.52
N ARG A 76 -2.41 -6.05 -11.12
CA ARG A 76 -2.10 -7.46 -10.93
C ARG A 76 -1.60 -7.73 -9.51
N ALA A 77 -0.83 -6.83 -8.92
CA ALA A 77 -0.43 -6.95 -7.52
C ALA A 77 -1.65 -6.88 -6.58
N LEU A 78 -2.62 -5.99 -6.86
CA LEU A 78 -3.87 -5.91 -6.11
C LEU A 78 -4.72 -7.18 -6.23
N GLU A 79 -4.80 -7.77 -7.43
CA GLU A 79 -5.49 -9.06 -7.64
C GLU A 79 -4.87 -10.19 -6.80
N ILE A 80 -3.53 -10.22 -6.71
CA ILE A 80 -2.80 -11.21 -5.91
C ILE A 80 -3.16 -11.06 -4.42
N GLU A 81 -3.11 -9.84 -3.89
CA GLU A 81 -3.47 -9.60 -2.49
C GLU A 81 -4.95 -9.89 -2.21
N GLN A 82 -5.84 -9.51 -3.12
CA GLN A 82 -7.27 -9.84 -3.01
C GLN A 82 -7.50 -11.35 -2.99
N GLY A 83 -6.83 -12.10 -3.87
CA GLY A 83 -6.89 -13.56 -3.87
C GLY A 83 -6.39 -14.18 -2.57
N ALA A 84 -5.32 -13.61 -1.99
CA ALA A 84 -4.81 -14.04 -0.69
C ALA A 84 -5.77 -13.73 0.46
N LEU A 85 -6.44 -12.57 0.43
CA LEU A 85 -7.50 -12.20 1.37
C LEU A 85 -8.72 -13.12 1.25
N ASP A 86 -9.15 -13.42 0.03
CA ASP A 86 -10.27 -14.33 -0.22
C ASP A 86 -9.98 -15.75 0.28
N ARG A 87 -8.73 -16.21 0.15
CA ARG A 87 -8.28 -17.49 0.73
C ARG A 87 -8.28 -17.46 2.25
N TYR A 88 -7.87 -16.35 2.87
CA TYR A 88 -7.92 -16.19 4.32
C TYR A 88 -9.36 -16.25 4.83
N ASN A 89 -10.29 -15.51 4.21
CA ASN A 89 -11.70 -15.44 4.61
C ASN A 89 -12.48 -16.75 4.43
N LYS A 90 -11.95 -17.69 3.64
CA LYS A 90 -12.53 -19.03 3.42
C LYS A 90 -12.03 -20.10 4.41
N ARG A 91 -11.05 -19.77 5.25
CA ARG A 91 -10.55 -20.66 6.32
C ARG A 91 -11.45 -20.58 7.54
#